data_AF-A0A5K0W9L5-F1
#
_entry.id   AF-A0A5K0W9L5-F1
#
_cell.length_a   1.000
_cell.length_b   1.000
_cell.length_c   1.000
_cell.angle_alpha   90.00
_cell.angle_beta   90.00
_cell.angle_gamma   90.00
#
_symmetry.space_group_name_H-M   'P 1'
#
loop_
_entity.id
_entity.type
_entity.pdbx_description
1 polymer ?
#
loop_
_entity_poly.entity_id
_entity_poly.type
_entity_poly.pdbx_seq_one_letter_code
_entity_poly.pdbx_strand_id
1 'polypeptide(L)'
;DIEVNNRKVKVHRGDGNFEYTEWKKLKVGDVVKVEKDDFFPADLLLLSSSYEDAICYVETTNLDGETNLKLKQALEVTSSLNGESSFTQFKAVIKCEDPNANLYSFVGSMYYEDEQYPLSPLQILLRDSKLRNTDYIYGVVIFTGHDTKVIQNSTDPPSKRSKVERKMDKIVYFLFAMLVVISAIGSIFFGVWTHEDLRNGKMKRWYLRPDITTIYYDPKRAAAAALFHFLTALMLYSYFIPISLYVSIEIVKVLQSVFINRDQKMYYEEYDKPAHARTSNLNEELGQVDTVLSDKTGTLTCNSMEFLKCSVAGVAYGRGITEVERAMAKRKGSPITQEISSSETGDDDSMDTKSSVKGFNFSDERIMNGSWINQPHPDILQMFFRVLAICHTAIPEFDEGTGKVTYEAESPDEAAFVIAAREIGFEFFKRTQTSISLHELDPISGNKVE
;
A
#
# COMPACT_ATOMS: atom_id res chain seq x y z
N ASP A 1 -3.19 -6.94 -10.44
CA ASP A 1 -3.31 -8.40 -10.72
C ASP A 1 -2.43 -8.84 -11.87
N ILE A 2 -2.63 -8.35 -13.10
CA ILE A 2 -1.82 -8.78 -14.27
C ILE A 2 -0.32 -8.52 -14.05
N GLU A 3 0.05 -7.35 -13.55
CA GLU A 3 1.44 -7.00 -13.28
C GLU A 3 2.07 -7.89 -12.20
N VAL A 4 1.38 -8.06 -11.07
CA VAL A 4 1.83 -8.91 -9.95
C VAL A 4 1.98 -10.37 -10.40
N ASN A 5 1.01 -10.92 -11.12
CA ASN A 5 1.02 -12.32 -11.56
C ASN A 5 2.02 -12.60 -12.71
N ASN A 6 2.59 -11.56 -13.33
CA ASN A 6 3.64 -11.67 -14.34
C ASN A 6 5.05 -11.48 -13.77
N ARG A 7 5.19 -11.22 -12.46
CA ARG A 7 6.49 -11.28 -11.79
C ARG A 7 7.08 -12.68 -11.92
N LYS A 8 8.41 -12.76 -11.89
CA LYS A 8 9.16 -14.01 -12.07
C LYS A 8 9.70 -14.48 -10.73
N VAL A 9 9.78 -15.79 -10.56
CA VAL A 9 10.43 -16.46 -9.43
C VAL A 9 11.16 -17.70 -9.94
N LYS A 10 12.23 -18.10 -9.27
CA LYS A 10 12.98 -19.32 -9.58
C LYS A 10 12.22 -20.54 -9.07
N VAL A 11 11.88 -21.47 -9.96
CA VAL A 11 11.16 -22.71 -9.64
C VAL A 11 12.02 -23.91 -9.99
N HIS A 12 12.01 -24.92 -9.12
CA HIS A 12 12.68 -26.19 -9.38
C HIS A 12 11.92 -26.98 -10.47
N ARG A 13 12.57 -27.25 -11.61
CA ARG A 13 11.98 -27.98 -12.75
C ARG A 13 12.42 -29.45 -12.85
N GLY A 14 13.39 -29.86 -12.03
CA GLY A 14 14.06 -31.16 -12.08
C GLY A 14 15.58 -31.04 -12.23
N ASP A 15 16.30 -32.14 -12.02
CA ASP A 15 17.77 -32.25 -12.18
C ASP A 15 18.62 -31.23 -11.40
N GLY A 16 18.10 -30.72 -10.27
CA GLY A 16 18.81 -29.76 -9.44
C GLY A 16 18.81 -28.32 -9.98
N ASN A 17 18.08 -28.01 -11.05
CA ASN A 17 18.10 -26.68 -11.68
C ASN A 17 16.86 -25.84 -11.34
N PHE A 18 17.11 -24.54 -11.13
CA PHE A 18 16.07 -23.53 -10.89
C PHE A 18 15.89 -22.62 -12.10
N GLU A 19 14.68 -22.59 -12.65
CA GLU A 19 14.35 -21.76 -13.81
C GLU A 19 13.35 -20.66 -13.44
N TYR A 20 13.52 -19.49 -14.05
CA TYR A 20 12.57 -18.39 -13.87
C TYR A 20 11.22 -18.71 -14.50
N THR A 21 10.18 -18.75 -13.68
CA THR A 21 8.78 -18.94 -14.08
C THR A 21 7.93 -17.77 -13.58
N GLU A 22 6.90 -17.41 -14.36
CA GLU A 22 5.93 -16.37 -13.97
C GLU A 22 5.02 -16.86 -12.84
N TRP A 23 4.65 -15.99 -11.90
CA TRP A 23 3.82 -16.34 -10.74
C TRP A 23 2.50 -17.04 -11.12
N LYS A 24 1.86 -16.64 -12.23
CA LYS A 24 0.62 -17.27 -12.73
C LYS A 24 0.75 -18.76 -13.10
N LYS A 25 1.97 -19.28 -13.26
CA LYS A 25 2.23 -20.67 -13.63
C LYS A 25 2.59 -21.56 -12.44
N LEU A 26 2.74 -20.99 -11.25
CA LEU A 26 3.05 -21.73 -10.03
C LEU A 26 1.90 -22.65 -9.63
N LYS A 27 2.26 -23.82 -9.12
CA LYS A 27 1.34 -24.83 -8.62
C LYS A 27 1.70 -25.22 -7.19
N VAL A 28 0.72 -25.75 -6.47
CA VAL A 28 0.92 -26.33 -5.14
C VAL A 28 1.93 -27.47 -5.25
N GLY A 29 2.91 -27.48 -4.35
CA GLY A 29 4.01 -28.43 -4.32
C GLY A 29 5.27 -28.01 -5.11
N ASP A 30 5.22 -26.92 -5.88
CA ASP A 30 6.42 -26.38 -6.53
C ASP A 30 7.41 -25.87 -5.47
N VAL A 31 8.70 -26.20 -5.63
CA VAL A 31 9.78 -25.65 -4.81
C VAL A 31 10.29 -24.38 -5.47
N VAL A 32 10.30 -23.28 -4.73
CA VAL A 32 10.70 -21.95 -5.18
C VAL A 32 11.91 -21.45 -4.44
N LYS A 33 12.78 -20.74 -5.15
CA LYS A 33 13.88 -19.96 -4.59
C LYS A 33 13.52 -18.48 -4.68
N VAL A 34 13.51 -17.81 -3.55
CA VAL A 34 13.22 -16.37 -3.44
C VAL A 34 14.47 -15.66 -2.98
N GLU A 35 14.84 -14.58 -3.65
CA GLU A 35 16.07 -13.81 -3.40
C GLU A 35 15.79 -12.63 -2.45
N LYS A 36 16.87 -12.05 -1.89
CA LYS A 36 16.79 -10.85 -1.04
C LYS A 36 15.98 -9.77 -1.73
N ASP A 37 15.10 -9.12 -0.97
CA ASP A 37 14.21 -8.06 -1.44
C ASP A 37 13.13 -8.45 -2.46
N ASP A 38 12.88 -9.73 -2.69
CA ASP A 38 11.73 -10.18 -3.48
C ASP A 38 10.49 -10.46 -2.63
N PHE A 39 9.33 -10.35 -3.29
CA PHE A 39 8.03 -10.67 -2.70
C PHE A 39 7.71 -12.15 -2.82
N PHE A 40 7.04 -12.72 -1.81
CA PHE A 40 6.56 -14.09 -1.90
C PHE A 40 5.39 -14.22 -2.88
N PRO A 41 5.47 -15.15 -3.85
CA PRO A 41 4.46 -15.28 -4.90
C PRO A 41 3.14 -15.92 -4.43
N ALA A 42 3.22 -16.70 -3.37
CA ALA A 42 2.18 -17.59 -2.85
C ALA A 42 2.46 -17.84 -1.36
N ASP A 43 1.59 -18.59 -0.67
CA ASP A 43 1.90 -18.98 0.71
C ASP A 43 2.88 -20.16 0.67
N LEU A 44 4.07 -19.96 1.22
CA LEU A 44 5.18 -20.91 1.16
C LEU A 44 5.46 -21.50 2.54
N LEU A 45 5.83 -22.78 2.58
CA LEU A 45 6.52 -23.37 3.72
C LEU A 45 8.02 -23.16 3.56
N LEU A 46 8.67 -22.56 4.56
CA LEU A 46 10.11 -22.39 4.60
C LEU A 46 10.81 -23.74 4.81
N LEU A 47 11.70 -24.11 3.89
CA LEU A 47 12.50 -25.34 3.96
C LEU A 47 13.92 -25.05 4.44
N SER A 48 14.60 -24.11 3.80
CA SER A 48 15.93 -23.66 4.21
C SER A 48 16.14 -22.18 3.85
N SER A 49 17.13 -21.55 4.47
CA SER A 49 17.58 -20.18 4.17
C SER A 49 19.09 -20.14 3.91
N SER A 50 19.61 -18.97 3.58
CA SER A 50 21.05 -18.76 3.43
C SER A 50 21.83 -18.86 4.75
N TYR A 51 21.17 -18.74 5.90
CA TYR A 51 21.79 -18.85 7.22
C TYR A 51 21.83 -20.30 7.70
N GLU A 52 22.85 -20.66 8.49
CA GLU A 52 23.05 -22.03 9.01
C GLU A 52 21.89 -22.51 9.92
N ASP A 53 21.21 -21.58 10.59
CA ASP A 53 20.06 -21.86 11.47
C ASP A 53 18.71 -21.91 10.72
N ALA A 54 18.72 -21.83 9.39
CA ALA A 54 17.54 -21.73 8.52
C ALA A 54 16.51 -20.66 8.96
N ILE A 55 17.01 -19.53 9.46
CA ILE A 55 16.21 -18.34 9.81
C ILE A 55 16.07 -17.40 8.61
N CYS A 56 14.96 -16.68 8.54
CA CYS A 56 14.81 -15.57 7.60
C CYS A 56 13.97 -14.43 8.20
N TYR A 57 14.19 -13.22 7.71
CA TYR A 57 13.43 -12.05 8.13
C TYR A 57 12.41 -11.64 7.07
N VAL A 58 11.19 -11.38 7.51
CA VAL A 58 10.07 -11.07 6.61
C VAL A 58 9.45 -9.73 6.99
N GLU A 59 9.32 -8.86 6.00
CA GLU A 59 8.58 -7.61 6.12
C GLU A 59 7.10 -7.86 5.79
N THR A 60 6.20 -7.62 6.77
CA THR A 60 4.74 -7.79 6.62
C THR A 60 3.96 -6.48 6.51
N THR A 61 4.63 -5.36 6.23
CA THR A 61 4.02 -4.02 6.10
C THR A 61 2.76 -4.00 5.21
N ASN A 62 2.72 -4.83 4.16
CA ASN A 62 1.57 -4.92 3.24
C ASN A 62 0.35 -5.65 3.81
N LEU A 63 0.50 -6.44 4.88
CA LEU A 63 -0.54 -7.32 5.44
C LEU A 63 -1.18 -6.73 6.69
N ASP A 64 -0.36 -6.33 7.65
CA ASP A 64 -0.80 -5.82 8.96
C ASP A 64 -0.31 -4.41 9.26
N GLY A 65 0.47 -3.79 8.36
CA GLY A 65 1.03 -2.46 8.56
C GLY A 65 2.11 -2.43 9.65
N GLU A 66 2.62 -3.58 10.10
CA GLU A 66 3.74 -3.63 11.03
C GLU A 66 5.06 -3.39 10.29
N THR A 67 5.90 -2.51 10.86
CA THR A 67 7.19 -2.11 10.25
C THR A 67 8.35 -3.00 10.65
N ASN A 68 8.18 -3.77 11.71
CA ASN A 68 9.23 -4.63 12.24
C ASN A 68 9.32 -5.89 11.39
N LEU A 69 10.54 -6.33 11.16
CA LEU A 69 10.80 -7.58 10.47
C LEU A 69 10.40 -8.73 11.39
N LYS A 70 9.67 -9.70 10.85
CA LYS A 70 9.30 -10.92 11.58
C LYS A 70 10.32 -12.00 11.32
N LEU A 71 10.90 -12.53 12.39
CA LEU A 71 11.73 -13.73 12.33
C LEU A 71 10.86 -14.95 11.98
N LYS A 72 11.28 -15.70 10.98
CA LYS A 72 10.71 -16.99 10.56
C LYS A 72 11.82 -18.02 10.58
N GLN A 73 11.48 -19.26 10.94
CA GLN A 73 12.46 -20.33 11.11
C GLN A 73 11.94 -21.60 10.46
N ALA A 74 12.81 -22.27 9.69
CA ALA A 74 12.51 -23.56 9.08
C ALA A 74 12.50 -24.69 10.13
N LEU A 75 12.21 -25.91 9.69
CA LEU A 75 12.46 -27.08 10.52
C LEU A 75 13.96 -27.40 10.52
N GLU A 76 14.52 -27.78 11.67
CA GLU A 76 15.94 -28.13 11.79
C GLU A 76 16.36 -29.24 10.81
N VAL A 77 15.44 -30.18 10.54
CA VAL A 77 15.65 -31.33 9.65
C VAL A 77 15.87 -30.92 8.20
N THR A 78 15.26 -29.80 7.77
CA THR A 78 15.39 -29.28 6.41
C THR A 78 16.49 -28.24 6.26
N SER A 79 17.16 -27.85 7.36
CA SER A 79 18.24 -26.84 7.37
C SER A 79 19.46 -27.25 6.52
N SER A 80 19.66 -28.56 6.28
CA SER A 80 20.77 -29.06 5.47
C SER A 80 20.58 -28.84 3.96
N LEU A 81 19.39 -28.39 3.51
CA LEU A 81 19.02 -28.24 2.10
C LEU A 81 19.48 -26.89 1.51
N ASN A 82 20.78 -26.61 1.56
CA ASN A 82 21.33 -25.32 1.13
C ASN A 82 21.72 -25.29 -0.36
N GLY A 83 22.02 -26.46 -0.94
CA GLY A 83 22.41 -26.60 -2.34
C GLY A 83 21.25 -26.94 -3.28
N GLU A 84 21.24 -26.34 -4.47
CA GLU A 84 20.22 -26.58 -5.50
C GLU A 84 20.12 -28.06 -5.91
N SER A 85 21.23 -28.80 -5.84
CA SER A 85 21.30 -30.24 -6.10
C SER A 85 20.65 -31.11 -5.02
N SER A 86 20.48 -30.61 -3.80
CA SER A 86 19.90 -31.35 -2.66
C SER A 86 18.42 -31.63 -2.86
N PHE A 87 17.73 -30.77 -3.61
CA PHE A 87 16.30 -30.92 -3.90
C PHE A 87 15.99 -32.07 -4.86
N THR A 88 16.98 -32.63 -5.55
CA THR A 88 16.79 -33.76 -6.46
C THR A 88 16.33 -35.04 -5.74
N GLN A 89 16.75 -35.23 -4.48
CA GLN A 89 16.40 -36.40 -3.67
C GLN A 89 15.37 -36.08 -2.58
N PHE A 90 15.01 -34.81 -2.41
CA PHE A 90 14.10 -34.37 -1.37
C PHE A 90 12.68 -34.88 -1.62
N LYS A 91 12.13 -35.61 -0.65
CA LYS A 91 10.76 -36.12 -0.69
C LYS A 91 10.11 -35.92 0.68
N ALA A 92 9.04 -35.13 0.70
CA ALA A 92 8.24 -34.87 1.88
C ALA A 92 6.75 -34.91 1.54
N VAL A 93 5.91 -35.20 2.54
CA VAL A 93 4.46 -35.09 2.43
C VAL A 93 3.99 -34.07 3.46
N ILE A 94 3.38 -32.98 3.00
CA ILE A 94 2.84 -31.93 3.87
C ILE A 94 1.33 -32.11 3.96
N LYS A 95 0.81 -32.19 5.18
CA LYS A 95 -0.63 -32.18 5.46
C LYS A 95 -0.94 -30.92 6.27
N CYS A 96 -1.81 -30.06 5.76
CA CYS A 96 -2.22 -28.84 6.42
C CYS A 96 -3.74 -28.74 6.50
N GLU A 97 -4.22 -27.78 7.29
CA GLU A 97 -5.62 -27.36 7.32
C GLU A 97 -6.11 -26.80 5.98
N ASP A 98 -7.43 -26.69 5.83
CA ASP A 98 -8.05 -26.00 4.70
C ASP A 98 -7.73 -24.49 4.71
N PRO A 99 -7.68 -23.83 3.54
CA PRO A 99 -7.46 -22.40 3.42
C PRO A 99 -8.40 -21.59 4.32
N ASN A 100 -7.85 -20.68 5.12
CA ASN A 100 -8.61 -19.80 6.01
C ASN A 100 -8.03 -18.38 6.02
N ALA A 101 -8.85 -17.39 6.38
CA ALA A 101 -8.45 -15.97 6.37
C ALA A 101 -7.60 -15.56 7.59
N ASN A 102 -7.37 -16.45 8.57
CA ASN A 102 -6.61 -16.09 9.77
C ASN A 102 -5.11 -16.12 9.48
N LEU A 103 -4.48 -14.94 9.51
CA LEU A 103 -3.06 -14.75 9.20
C LEU A 103 -2.11 -15.35 10.25
N TYR A 104 -2.55 -15.45 11.51
CA TYR A 104 -1.68 -15.84 12.64
C TYR A 104 -1.81 -17.31 13.05
N SER A 105 -2.80 -18.05 12.51
CA SER A 105 -2.95 -19.48 12.75
C SER A 105 -2.52 -20.27 11.54
N PHE A 106 -1.72 -21.30 11.77
CA PHE A 106 -1.42 -22.32 10.79
C PHE A 106 -1.21 -23.64 11.52
N VAL A 107 -1.98 -24.66 11.14
CA VAL A 107 -1.87 -26.01 11.69
C VAL A 107 -1.55 -26.97 10.56
N GLY A 108 -0.43 -27.67 10.69
CA GLY A 108 -0.02 -28.68 9.73
C GLY A 108 0.99 -29.66 10.30
N SER A 109 1.30 -30.69 9.53
CA SER A 109 2.35 -31.66 9.82
C SER A 109 3.08 -32.00 8.53
N MET A 110 4.40 -32.01 8.61
CA MET A 110 5.29 -32.45 7.55
C MET A 110 5.79 -33.85 7.87
N TYR A 111 5.69 -34.76 6.91
CA TYR A 111 6.25 -36.10 6.98
C TYR A 111 7.50 -36.14 6.13
N TYR A 112 8.64 -36.34 6.77
CA TYR A 112 9.96 -36.41 6.13
C TYR A 112 10.72 -37.60 6.72
N GLU A 113 11.29 -38.45 5.86
CA GLU A 113 11.99 -39.69 6.28
C GLU A 113 11.17 -40.57 7.25
N ASP A 114 9.85 -40.70 6.99
CA ASP A 114 8.88 -41.44 7.82
C ASP A 114 8.64 -40.89 9.25
N GLU A 115 9.23 -39.74 9.61
CA GLU A 115 8.94 -39.03 10.85
C GLU A 115 7.98 -37.85 10.64
N GLN A 116 7.18 -37.55 11.67
CA GLN A 116 6.19 -36.47 11.64
C GLN A 116 6.69 -35.26 12.44
N TYR A 117 6.74 -34.11 11.77
CA TYR A 117 7.13 -32.84 12.34
C TYR A 117 5.94 -31.87 12.35
N PRO A 118 5.57 -31.28 13.50
CA PRO A 118 4.49 -30.30 13.56
C PRO A 118 4.91 -28.98 12.91
N LEU A 119 4.00 -28.38 12.15
CA LEU A 119 4.19 -27.06 11.55
C LEU A 119 3.47 -26.00 12.37
N SER A 120 4.14 -24.87 12.56
CA SER A 120 3.61 -23.69 13.25
C SER A 120 3.58 -22.48 12.30
N PRO A 121 2.97 -21.35 12.72
CA PRO A 121 3.02 -20.11 11.95
C PRO A 121 4.43 -19.55 11.72
N LEU A 122 5.45 -20.03 12.45
CA LEU A 122 6.85 -19.61 12.27
C LEU A 122 7.48 -20.15 10.97
N GLN A 123 6.97 -21.28 10.45
CA GLN A 123 7.48 -21.90 9.22
C GLN A 123 6.77 -21.38 7.96
N ILE A 124 5.66 -20.65 8.09
CA ILE A 124 4.88 -20.17 6.93
C ILE A 124 5.22 -18.74 6.55
N LEU A 125 5.39 -18.54 5.25
CA LEU A 125 5.67 -17.28 4.59
C LEU A 125 4.45 -16.90 3.76
N LEU A 126 3.83 -15.78 4.07
CA LEU A 126 2.59 -15.35 3.44
C LEU A 126 2.88 -14.61 2.14
N ARG A 127 2.01 -14.80 1.15
CA ARG A 127 2.02 -14.04 -0.11
C ARG A 127 2.11 -12.52 0.15
N ASP A 128 2.79 -11.79 -0.72
CA ASP A 128 2.92 -10.32 -0.67
C ASP A 128 3.71 -9.76 0.54
N SER A 129 4.22 -10.64 1.41
CA SER A 129 5.32 -10.28 2.31
C SER A 129 6.64 -10.29 1.54
N LYS A 130 7.61 -9.51 2.02
CA LYS A 130 8.90 -9.32 1.35
C LYS A 130 10.03 -9.94 2.16
N LEU A 131 10.95 -10.66 1.49
CA LEU A 131 12.15 -11.19 2.13
C LEU A 131 13.14 -10.06 2.40
N ARG A 132 13.65 -9.96 3.62
CA ARG A 132 14.65 -8.96 4.05
C ARG A 132 15.79 -9.63 4.79
N ASN A 133 16.95 -8.97 4.83
CA ASN A 133 18.13 -9.39 5.61
C ASN A 133 18.45 -10.88 5.47
N THR A 134 18.25 -11.46 4.28
CA THR A 134 18.48 -12.89 3.98
C THR A 134 18.69 -13.00 2.48
N ASP A 135 19.79 -13.58 2.03
CA ASP A 135 20.20 -13.57 0.62
C ASP A 135 19.26 -14.38 -0.27
N TYR A 136 18.86 -15.55 0.21
CA TYR A 136 17.87 -16.39 -0.44
C TYR A 136 17.21 -17.34 0.54
N ILE A 137 16.04 -17.82 0.16
CA ILE A 137 15.36 -18.92 0.81
C ILE A 137 14.91 -19.97 -0.20
N TYR A 138 14.72 -21.19 0.27
CA TYR A 138 13.97 -22.23 -0.43
C TYR A 138 12.67 -22.49 0.31
N GLY A 139 11.57 -22.47 -0.42
CA GLY A 139 10.26 -22.77 0.12
C GLY A 139 9.43 -23.61 -0.82
N VAL A 140 8.45 -24.32 -0.29
CA VAL A 140 7.48 -25.09 -1.08
C VAL A 140 6.11 -24.43 -1.02
N VAL A 141 5.46 -24.32 -2.18
CA VAL A 141 4.15 -23.68 -2.31
C VAL A 141 3.06 -24.53 -1.66
N ILE A 142 2.38 -24.01 -0.63
CA ILE A 142 1.24 -24.66 0.03
C ILE A 142 -0.09 -24.19 -0.58
N PHE A 143 -0.33 -22.87 -0.61
CA PHE A 143 -1.57 -22.30 -1.13
C PHE A 143 -1.28 -21.35 -2.29
N THR A 144 -2.11 -21.41 -3.33
CA THR A 144 -1.97 -20.59 -4.54
C THR A 144 -3.23 -19.79 -4.84
N GLY A 145 -3.09 -18.61 -5.47
CA GLY A 145 -4.23 -17.85 -5.98
C GLY A 145 -5.21 -17.45 -4.86
N HIS A 146 -6.48 -17.78 -5.05
CA HIS A 146 -7.55 -17.46 -4.11
C HIS A 146 -7.45 -18.21 -2.78
N ASP A 147 -6.67 -19.29 -2.71
CA ASP A 147 -6.49 -20.07 -1.49
C ASP A 147 -5.45 -19.44 -0.54
N THR A 148 -4.68 -18.46 -1.03
CA THR A 148 -3.73 -17.75 -0.16
C THR A 148 -4.45 -16.95 0.92
N LYS A 149 -3.93 -16.96 2.15
CA LYS A 149 -4.57 -16.33 3.31
C LYS A 149 -4.85 -14.84 3.08
N VAL A 150 -3.98 -14.17 2.33
CA VAL A 150 -4.10 -12.75 1.97
C VAL A 150 -5.31 -12.50 1.08
N ILE A 151 -5.54 -13.33 0.07
CA ILE A 151 -6.70 -13.17 -0.82
C ILE A 151 -7.98 -13.59 -0.11
N GLN A 152 -7.93 -14.61 0.75
CA GLN A 152 -9.07 -14.97 1.61
C GLN A 152 -9.50 -13.84 2.54
N ASN A 153 -8.56 -12.97 2.94
CA ASN A 153 -8.85 -11.78 3.74
C ASN A 153 -9.16 -10.54 2.87
N SER A 154 -9.01 -10.63 1.55
CA SER A 154 -9.35 -9.56 0.62
C SER A 154 -10.86 -9.57 0.30
N THR A 155 -11.47 -8.40 0.25
CA THR A 155 -12.87 -8.25 -0.16
C THR A 155 -12.93 -7.87 -1.63
N ASP A 156 -13.81 -8.51 -2.41
CA ASP A 156 -14.03 -8.15 -3.81
C ASP A 156 -14.33 -6.65 -3.93
N PRO A 157 -13.64 -5.93 -4.84
CA PRO A 157 -13.81 -4.48 -4.96
C PRO A 157 -15.26 -4.17 -5.36
N PRO A 158 -16.02 -3.44 -4.52
CA PRO A 158 -17.40 -3.12 -4.86
C PRO A 158 -17.46 -2.19 -6.07
N SER A 159 -18.52 -2.32 -6.89
CA SER A 159 -18.74 -1.38 -7.99
C SER A 159 -18.97 0.02 -7.43
N LYS A 160 -18.02 0.93 -7.66
CA LYS A 160 -18.09 2.31 -7.14
C LYS A 160 -18.99 3.16 -8.04
N ARG A 161 -20.15 3.58 -7.52
CA ARG A 161 -21.08 4.51 -8.17
C ARG A 161 -21.19 5.80 -7.37
N SER A 162 -21.09 6.93 -8.06
CA SER A 162 -21.13 8.27 -7.47
C SER A 162 -22.53 8.63 -6.95
N LYS A 163 -22.60 9.49 -5.93
CA LYS A 163 -23.88 10.05 -5.44
C LYS A 163 -24.53 10.94 -6.50
N VAL A 164 -23.74 11.61 -7.34
CA VAL A 164 -24.25 12.44 -8.44
C VAL A 164 -24.97 11.58 -9.47
N GLU A 165 -24.41 10.43 -9.83
CA GLU A 165 -25.06 9.45 -10.72
C GLU A 165 -26.41 8.99 -10.16
N ARG A 166 -26.45 8.62 -8.87
CA ARG A 166 -27.72 8.22 -8.22
C ARG A 166 -28.75 9.34 -8.19
N LYS A 167 -28.34 10.60 -8.05
CA LYS A 167 -29.25 11.75 -8.10
C LYS A 167 -29.74 12.00 -9.53
N MET A 168 -28.87 11.87 -10.51
CA MET A 168 -29.21 12.00 -11.93
C MET A 168 -30.24 10.94 -12.34
N ASP A 169 -30.07 9.68 -11.95
CA ASP A 169 -31.05 8.62 -12.21
C ASP A 169 -32.43 8.98 -11.64
N LYS A 170 -32.49 9.52 -10.41
CA LYS A 170 -33.75 9.98 -9.81
C LYS A 170 -34.41 11.10 -10.63
N ILE A 171 -33.63 12.04 -11.14
CA ILE A 171 -34.14 13.11 -12.01
C ILE A 171 -34.63 12.54 -13.34
N VAL A 172 -33.91 11.59 -13.94
CA VAL A 172 -34.33 10.93 -15.18
C VAL A 172 -35.64 10.17 -14.99
N TYR A 173 -35.80 9.41 -13.90
CA TYR A 173 -37.07 8.75 -13.59
C TYR A 173 -38.21 9.74 -13.40
N PHE A 174 -37.95 10.88 -12.75
CA PHE A 174 -38.94 11.95 -12.60
C PHE A 174 -39.34 12.56 -13.95
N LEU A 175 -38.38 12.86 -14.83
CA LEU A 175 -38.65 13.38 -16.18
C LEU A 175 -39.41 12.38 -17.04
N PHE A 176 -39.06 11.10 -16.97
CA PHE A 176 -39.80 10.03 -17.65
C PHE A 176 -41.25 9.92 -17.15
N ALA A 177 -41.47 10.02 -15.83
CA ALA A 177 -42.83 10.02 -15.28
C ALA A 177 -43.64 11.23 -15.79
N MET A 178 -43.06 12.43 -15.78
CA MET A 178 -43.70 13.64 -16.32
C MET A 178 -44.02 13.50 -17.83
N LEU A 179 -43.10 12.91 -18.61
CA LEU A 179 -43.30 12.62 -20.03
C LEU A 179 -44.53 11.72 -20.26
N VAL A 180 -44.63 10.63 -19.51
CA VAL A 180 -45.77 9.70 -19.59
C VAL A 180 -47.07 10.41 -19.22
N VAL A 181 -47.06 11.24 -18.16
CA VAL A 181 -48.24 12.00 -17.72
C VAL A 181 -48.71 13.00 -18.78
N ILE A 182 -47.82 13.81 -19.34
CA ILE A 182 -48.17 14.80 -20.38
C ILE A 182 -48.69 14.09 -21.64
N SER A 183 -48.03 13.00 -22.05
CA SER A 183 -48.46 12.20 -23.21
C SER A 183 -49.83 11.54 -22.97
N ALA A 184 -50.10 11.06 -21.76
CA ALA A 184 -51.38 10.48 -21.38
C ALA A 184 -52.49 11.53 -21.39
N ILE A 185 -52.27 12.71 -20.78
CA ILE A 185 -53.24 13.81 -20.78
C ILE A 185 -53.54 14.24 -22.22
N GLY A 186 -52.51 14.44 -23.05
CA GLY A 186 -52.68 14.79 -24.46
C GLY A 186 -53.44 13.74 -25.25
N SER A 187 -53.17 12.46 -25.02
CA SER A 187 -53.89 11.32 -25.61
C SER A 187 -55.36 11.26 -25.21
N ILE A 188 -55.67 11.52 -23.93
CA ILE A 188 -57.06 11.57 -23.45
C ILE A 188 -57.83 12.71 -24.13
N PHE A 189 -57.26 13.92 -24.16
CA PHE A 189 -57.89 15.06 -24.84
C PHE A 189 -58.09 14.78 -26.34
N PHE A 190 -57.09 14.20 -27.00
CA PHE A 190 -57.19 13.81 -28.41
C PHE A 190 -58.29 12.77 -28.62
N GLY A 191 -58.35 11.71 -27.80
CA GLY A 191 -59.37 10.67 -27.90
C GLY A 191 -60.80 11.19 -27.70
N VAL A 192 -61.01 12.06 -26.71
CA VAL A 192 -62.31 12.72 -26.49
C VAL A 192 -62.69 13.57 -27.69
N TRP A 193 -61.75 14.37 -28.20
CA TRP A 193 -62.00 15.21 -29.38
C TRP A 193 -62.36 14.35 -30.61
N THR A 194 -61.59 13.29 -30.89
CA THR A 194 -61.81 12.40 -32.03
C THR A 194 -63.17 11.69 -31.96
N HIS A 195 -63.62 11.32 -30.76
CA HIS A 195 -64.96 10.76 -30.55
C HIS A 195 -66.07 11.80 -30.80
N GLU A 196 -65.91 13.04 -30.30
CA GLU A 196 -66.90 14.11 -30.49
C GLU A 196 -67.02 14.61 -31.94
N ASP A 197 -66.02 14.37 -32.77
CA ASP A 197 -66.01 14.77 -34.19
C ASP A 197 -67.07 13.99 -35.01
N LEU A 198 -67.53 12.83 -34.53
CA LEU A 198 -68.59 12.00 -35.10
C LEU A 198 -69.91 12.17 -34.33
N ARG A 199 -70.60 13.30 -34.52
CA ARG A 199 -71.90 13.56 -33.87
C ARG A 199 -73.05 13.33 -34.86
N ASN A 200 -73.93 12.37 -34.55
CA ASN A 200 -75.12 12.02 -35.34
C ASN A 200 -74.84 11.70 -36.84
N GLY A 201 -73.70 11.03 -37.12
CA GLY A 201 -73.34 10.63 -38.48
C GLY A 201 -72.89 11.76 -39.42
N LYS A 202 -72.76 13.01 -38.91
CA LYS A 202 -72.17 14.13 -39.65
C LYS A 202 -70.82 14.50 -39.03
N MET A 203 -69.76 14.45 -39.85
CA MET A 203 -68.42 14.83 -39.43
C MET A 203 -68.34 16.36 -39.25
N LYS A 204 -67.96 16.84 -38.05
CA LYS A 204 -67.84 18.29 -37.77
C LYS A 204 -66.77 18.96 -38.65
N ARG A 205 -65.71 18.23 -38.99
CA ARG A 205 -64.57 18.68 -39.82
C ARG A 205 -64.56 18.02 -41.20
N TRP A 206 -65.63 18.22 -41.98
CA TRP A 206 -65.79 17.61 -43.30
C TRP A 206 -64.64 17.88 -44.29
N TYR A 207 -63.93 19.01 -44.16
CA TYR A 207 -62.81 19.39 -45.02
C TYR A 207 -61.51 18.60 -44.77
N LEU A 208 -61.36 17.96 -43.60
CA LEU A 208 -60.22 17.12 -43.23
C LEU A 208 -60.35 15.67 -43.75
N ARG A 209 -61.44 15.36 -44.47
CA ARG A 209 -61.77 14.04 -45.03
C ARG A 209 -61.46 12.85 -44.10
N PRO A 210 -62.07 12.80 -42.90
CA PRO A 210 -61.99 11.63 -42.01
C PRO A 210 -62.73 10.39 -42.58
N ASP A 211 -63.15 10.41 -43.83
CA ASP A 211 -63.73 9.28 -44.55
C ASP A 211 -62.66 8.42 -45.26
N ILE A 212 -61.43 8.95 -45.41
CA ILE A 212 -60.24 8.26 -45.93
C ILE A 212 -59.21 8.20 -44.80
N THR A 213 -59.48 7.39 -43.77
CA THR A 213 -58.67 7.42 -42.55
C THR A 213 -57.57 6.38 -42.53
N THR A 214 -56.39 6.83 -42.13
CA THR A 214 -55.36 5.96 -41.58
C THR A 214 -55.73 5.61 -40.14
N ILE A 215 -55.16 4.52 -39.62
CA ILE A 215 -55.44 3.98 -38.27
C ILE A 215 -55.24 5.04 -37.14
N TYR A 216 -54.52 6.13 -37.44
CA TYR A 216 -54.19 7.22 -36.53
C TYR A 216 -55.34 8.21 -36.24
N TYR A 217 -56.36 8.31 -37.09
CA TYR A 217 -57.51 9.22 -36.89
C TYR A 217 -58.83 8.54 -37.28
N ASP A 218 -59.19 7.44 -36.61
CA ASP A 218 -60.47 6.76 -36.83
C ASP A 218 -61.49 7.14 -35.74
N PRO A 219 -62.54 7.94 -36.05
CA PRO A 219 -63.60 8.29 -35.10
C PRO A 219 -64.38 7.08 -34.58
N LYS A 220 -64.47 5.97 -35.34
CA LYS A 220 -65.16 4.74 -34.92
C LYS A 220 -64.33 3.93 -33.92
N ARG A 221 -63.01 4.11 -33.91
CA ARG A 221 -62.06 3.45 -33.00
C ARG A 221 -61.26 4.50 -32.22
N ALA A 222 -61.97 5.45 -31.59
CA ALA A 222 -61.36 6.56 -30.86
C ALA A 222 -60.34 6.12 -29.78
N ALA A 223 -60.57 4.99 -29.10
CA ALA A 223 -59.62 4.44 -28.13
C ALA A 223 -58.30 3.97 -28.78
N ALA A 224 -58.36 3.37 -29.97
CA ALA A 224 -57.17 2.98 -30.71
C ALA A 224 -56.42 4.22 -31.24
N ALA A 225 -57.15 5.20 -31.76
CA ALA A 225 -56.57 6.48 -32.19
C ALA A 225 -55.87 7.21 -31.02
N ALA A 226 -56.47 7.21 -29.83
CA ALA A 226 -55.86 7.76 -28.61
C ALA A 226 -54.58 7.01 -28.22
N LEU A 227 -54.57 5.68 -28.29
CA LEU A 227 -53.37 4.88 -27.99
C LEU A 227 -52.23 5.16 -28.98
N PHE A 228 -52.52 5.24 -30.28
CA PHE A 228 -51.49 5.61 -31.26
C PHE A 228 -51.01 7.04 -31.04
N HIS A 229 -51.91 7.98 -30.73
CA HIS A 229 -51.54 9.33 -30.36
C HIS A 229 -50.65 9.37 -29.10
N PHE A 230 -50.90 8.52 -28.10
CA PHE A 230 -50.05 8.39 -26.92
C PHE A 230 -48.63 7.95 -27.30
N LEU A 231 -48.49 6.92 -28.14
CA LEU A 231 -47.18 6.45 -28.61
C LEU A 231 -46.47 7.51 -29.47
N THR A 232 -47.21 8.22 -30.34
CA THR A 232 -46.66 9.33 -31.13
C THR A 232 -46.24 10.50 -30.23
N ALA A 233 -47.02 10.85 -29.22
CA ALA A 233 -46.68 11.91 -28.26
C ALA A 233 -45.45 11.54 -27.42
N LEU A 234 -45.31 10.28 -27.00
CA LEU A 234 -44.13 9.78 -26.31
C LEU A 234 -42.88 9.90 -27.19
N MET A 235 -42.96 9.52 -28.47
CA MET A 235 -41.86 9.71 -29.41
C MET A 235 -41.55 11.19 -29.63
N LEU A 236 -42.58 12.02 -29.83
CA LEU A 236 -42.43 13.46 -30.05
C LEU A 236 -41.72 14.13 -28.87
N TYR A 237 -42.11 13.80 -27.65
CA TYR A 237 -41.56 14.38 -26.42
C TYR A 237 -40.35 13.60 -25.85
N SER A 238 -39.81 12.62 -26.57
CA SER A 238 -38.65 11.84 -26.13
C SER A 238 -37.39 12.70 -25.87
N TYR A 239 -37.31 13.89 -26.48
CA TYR A 239 -36.22 14.86 -26.26
C TYR A 239 -36.17 15.43 -24.83
N PHE A 240 -37.22 15.26 -24.02
CA PHE A 240 -37.20 15.65 -22.59
C PHE A 240 -36.21 14.82 -21.78
N ILE A 241 -35.84 13.63 -22.23
CA ILE A 241 -34.79 12.82 -21.61
C ILE A 241 -33.47 13.15 -22.32
N PRO A 242 -32.56 13.90 -21.67
CA PRO A 242 -31.33 14.33 -22.31
C PRO A 242 -30.36 13.15 -22.39
N ILE A 243 -30.41 12.38 -23.47
CA ILE A 243 -29.52 11.23 -23.72
C ILE A 243 -28.05 11.69 -23.70
N SER A 244 -27.78 12.92 -24.18
CA SER A 244 -26.45 13.51 -24.17
C SER A 244 -25.88 13.76 -22.78
N LEU A 245 -26.71 13.88 -21.74
CA LEU A 245 -26.26 14.21 -20.39
C LEU A 245 -25.30 13.14 -19.83
N TYR A 246 -25.59 11.86 -20.06
CA TYR A 246 -24.71 10.76 -19.61
C TYR A 246 -23.35 10.83 -20.29
N VAL A 247 -23.35 10.93 -21.63
CA VAL A 247 -22.11 10.97 -22.42
C VAL A 247 -21.28 12.21 -22.09
N SER A 248 -21.92 13.38 -21.95
CA SER A 248 -21.22 14.62 -21.59
C SER A 248 -20.57 14.52 -20.21
N ILE A 249 -21.27 13.96 -19.21
CA ILE A 249 -20.71 13.77 -17.87
C ILE A 249 -19.55 12.77 -17.89
N GLU A 250 -19.67 11.65 -18.61
CA GLU A 250 -18.57 10.68 -18.75
C GLU A 250 -17.32 11.32 -19.37
N ILE A 251 -17.47 12.11 -20.42
CA ILE A 251 -16.35 12.83 -21.05
C ILE A 251 -15.71 13.81 -20.05
N VAL A 252 -16.52 14.58 -19.32
CA VAL A 252 -16.01 15.52 -18.30
C VAL A 252 -15.23 14.77 -17.21
N LYS A 253 -15.74 13.64 -16.73
CA LYS A 253 -15.07 12.79 -15.73
C LYS A 253 -13.74 12.27 -16.22
N VAL A 254 -13.67 11.78 -17.46
CA VAL A 254 -12.42 11.32 -18.07
C VAL A 254 -11.41 12.46 -18.18
N LEU A 255 -11.84 13.65 -18.64
CA LEU A 255 -10.95 14.81 -18.75
C LEU A 255 -10.43 15.27 -17.37
N GLN A 256 -11.28 15.27 -16.34
CA GLN A 256 -10.87 15.57 -14.97
C GLN A 256 -9.82 14.58 -14.45
N SER A 257 -9.98 13.29 -14.75
CA SER A 257 -8.98 12.27 -14.40
C SER A 257 -7.64 12.53 -15.08
N VAL A 258 -7.64 12.98 -16.33
CA VAL A 258 -6.41 13.36 -17.05
C VAL A 258 -5.75 14.58 -16.42
N PHE A 259 -6.53 15.56 -15.94
CA PHE A 259 -5.98 16.73 -15.26
C PHE A 259 -5.35 16.38 -13.91
N ILE A 260 -5.98 15.50 -13.11
CA ILE A 260 -5.39 15.00 -11.86
C ILE A 260 -4.03 14.34 -12.14
N ASN A 261 -3.95 13.52 -13.18
CA ASN A 261 -2.71 12.81 -13.52
C ASN A 261 -1.59 13.71 -14.05
N ARG A 262 -1.90 14.94 -14.47
CA ARG A 262 -0.94 15.91 -15.04
C ARG A 262 -0.58 17.03 -14.06
N ASP A 263 -1.07 16.99 -12.83
CA ASP A 263 -0.76 18.02 -11.85
C ASP A 263 0.66 17.85 -11.30
N GLN A 264 1.52 18.83 -11.59
CA GLN A 264 2.90 18.87 -11.11
C GLN A 264 2.99 19.04 -9.59
N LYS A 265 1.98 19.63 -8.94
CA LYS A 265 1.98 19.79 -7.48
C LYS A 265 1.68 18.49 -6.74
N MET A 266 1.09 17.51 -7.42
CA MET A 266 0.82 16.18 -6.88
C MET A 266 1.84 15.14 -7.35
N TYR A 267 3.01 15.58 -7.82
CA TYR A 267 4.12 14.73 -8.20
C TYR A 267 5.09 14.56 -7.03
N TYR A 268 5.51 13.32 -6.78
CA TYR A 268 6.47 12.98 -5.74
C TYR A 268 7.84 12.69 -6.35
N GLU A 269 8.80 13.56 -6.07
CA GLU A 269 10.13 13.57 -6.70
C GLU A 269 11.01 12.39 -6.28
N GLU A 270 11.04 12.02 -4.98
CA GLU A 270 12.01 11.01 -4.49
C GLU A 270 11.77 9.61 -5.07
N TYR A 271 10.54 9.26 -5.44
CA TYR A 271 10.20 7.99 -6.09
C TYR A 271 9.78 8.14 -7.56
N ASP A 272 9.90 9.33 -8.15
CA ASP A 272 9.45 9.64 -9.52
C ASP A 272 8.02 9.15 -9.79
N LYS A 273 7.07 9.52 -8.91
CA LYS A 273 5.68 9.03 -8.97
C LYS A 273 4.68 10.19 -9.08
N PRO A 274 3.97 10.32 -10.22
CA PRO A 274 2.85 11.24 -10.32
C PRO A 274 1.59 10.70 -9.63
N ALA A 275 0.66 11.59 -9.30
CA ALA A 275 -0.69 11.18 -8.94
C ALA A 275 -1.35 10.38 -10.07
N HIS A 276 -1.96 9.25 -9.72
CA HIS A 276 -2.61 8.38 -10.69
C HIS A 276 -4.04 8.03 -10.27
N ALA A 277 -5.01 8.66 -10.91
CA ALA A 277 -6.43 8.36 -10.76
C ALA A 277 -6.76 7.00 -11.40
N ARG A 278 -6.99 5.98 -10.56
CA ARG A 278 -7.33 4.62 -10.98
C ARG A 278 -8.77 4.46 -11.50
N THR A 279 -9.63 5.44 -11.25
CA THR A 279 -11.05 5.40 -11.61
C THR A 279 -11.54 6.80 -11.93
N SER A 280 -12.17 7.00 -13.10
CA SER A 280 -12.74 8.28 -13.53
C SER A 280 -14.10 8.59 -12.90
N ASN A 281 -14.81 7.58 -12.39
CA ASN A 281 -16.21 7.73 -11.97
C ASN A 281 -16.43 8.51 -10.67
N LEU A 282 -15.37 8.75 -9.89
CA LEU A 282 -15.46 9.26 -8.52
C LEU A 282 -14.81 10.65 -8.33
N ASN A 283 -14.40 11.31 -9.40
CA ASN A 283 -13.67 12.57 -9.31
C ASN A 283 -14.46 13.65 -8.55
N GLU A 284 -15.77 13.70 -8.74
CA GLU A 284 -16.65 14.65 -8.06
C GLU A 284 -16.91 14.33 -6.58
N GLU A 285 -16.70 13.09 -6.15
CA GLU A 285 -16.87 12.71 -4.74
C GLU A 285 -15.72 13.23 -3.87
N LEU A 286 -14.55 13.53 -4.47
CA LEU A 286 -13.42 14.13 -3.76
C LEU A 286 -13.80 15.49 -3.12
N GLY A 287 -14.72 16.23 -3.73
CA GLY A 287 -15.25 17.48 -3.16
C GLY A 287 -16.35 17.28 -2.10
N GLN A 288 -16.75 16.05 -1.82
CA GLN A 288 -17.84 15.70 -0.89
C GLN A 288 -17.35 14.83 0.27
N VAL A 289 -16.04 14.72 0.47
CA VAL A 289 -15.44 13.97 1.58
C VAL A 289 -15.66 14.72 2.88
N ASP A 290 -16.38 14.11 3.82
CA ASP A 290 -16.66 14.65 5.16
C ASP A 290 -15.71 14.08 6.21
N THR A 291 -15.41 12.79 6.13
CA THR A 291 -14.51 12.08 7.06
C THR A 291 -13.34 11.50 6.29
N VAL A 292 -12.12 11.81 6.74
CA VAL A 292 -10.88 11.20 6.26
C VAL A 292 -10.42 10.18 7.32
N LEU A 293 -10.48 8.90 6.96
CA LEU A 293 -9.87 7.83 7.75
C LEU A 293 -8.44 7.65 7.25
N SER A 294 -7.48 7.98 8.09
CA SER A 294 -6.06 7.85 7.76
C SER A 294 -5.46 6.71 8.55
N ASP A 295 -4.72 5.85 7.86
CA ASP A 295 -3.84 4.90 8.52
C ASP A 295 -2.64 5.65 9.12
N LYS A 296 -2.10 5.13 10.23
CA LYS A 296 -0.92 5.71 10.87
C LYS A 296 0.32 5.36 10.05
N THR A 297 0.56 4.07 9.87
CA THR A 297 1.80 3.56 9.32
C THR A 297 1.80 3.66 7.80
N GLY A 298 2.89 4.13 7.20
CA GLY A 298 3.01 4.29 5.74
C GLY A 298 2.16 5.40 5.11
N THR A 299 1.25 6.04 5.87
CA THR A 299 0.48 7.22 5.41
C THR A 299 0.83 8.48 6.21
N LEU A 300 0.68 8.46 7.54
CA LEU A 300 1.03 9.63 8.37
C LEU A 300 2.51 9.65 8.74
N THR A 301 3.12 8.48 8.91
CA THR A 301 4.55 8.34 9.22
C THR A 301 5.28 7.71 8.04
N CYS A 302 6.37 8.32 7.59
CA CYS A 302 7.39 7.60 6.83
C CYS A 302 8.10 6.66 7.83
N ASN A 303 8.17 5.37 7.55
CA ASN A 303 8.77 4.34 8.43
C ASN A 303 10.31 4.49 8.55
N SER A 304 10.77 5.72 8.80
CA SER A 304 12.15 6.15 8.95
C SER A 304 12.26 6.77 10.33
N MET A 305 12.98 6.08 11.22
CA MET A 305 13.18 6.52 12.60
C MET A 305 14.47 7.31 12.68
N GLU A 306 14.45 8.43 13.38
CA GLU A 306 15.60 9.30 13.57
C GLU A 306 15.90 9.48 15.06
N PHE A 307 17.17 9.44 15.43
CA PHE A 307 17.58 9.81 16.78
C PHE A 307 17.68 11.34 16.90
N LEU A 308 16.84 11.94 17.76
CA LEU A 308 16.77 13.42 17.90
C LEU A 308 17.31 13.95 19.23
N LYS A 309 16.90 13.36 20.35
CA LYS A 309 17.17 13.87 21.70
C LYS A 309 17.36 12.67 22.64
N CYS A 310 18.18 12.84 23.66
CA CYS A 310 18.33 11.87 24.73
C CYS A 310 18.47 12.58 26.08
N SER A 311 18.23 11.84 27.16
CA SER A 311 18.53 12.33 28.50
C SER A 311 19.47 11.36 29.20
N VAL A 312 20.59 11.88 29.68
CA VAL A 312 21.62 11.13 30.39
C VAL A 312 21.86 11.79 31.73
N ALA A 313 21.76 11.02 32.83
CA ALA A 313 21.89 11.52 34.20
C ALA A 313 21.01 12.73 34.54
N GLY A 314 19.80 12.82 33.96
CA GLY A 314 18.87 13.93 34.18
C GLY A 314 19.19 15.20 33.38
N VAL A 315 20.24 15.21 32.56
CA VAL A 315 20.55 16.29 31.62
C VAL A 315 19.97 15.92 30.26
N ALA A 316 19.22 16.84 29.64
CA ALA A 316 18.69 16.66 28.29
C ALA A 316 19.72 17.14 27.25
N TYR A 317 19.90 16.33 26.20
CA TYR A 317 20.79 16.57 25.08
C TYR A 317 20.05 16.45 23.75
N GLY A 318 20.51 17.21 22.75
CA GLY A 318 19.91 17.31 21.43
C GLY A 318 19.13 18.61 21.24
N ARG A 319 19.55 19.39 20.25
CA ARG A 319 18.89 20.62 19.79
C ARG A 319 18.07 20.42 18.51
N GLY A 320 17.88 19.17 18.05
CA GLY A 320 17.06 18.87 16.88
C GLY A 320 15.64 19.40 17.05
N ILE A 321 15.17 20.20 16.09
CA ILE A 321 13.83 20.79 16.09
C ILE A 321 12.97 20.04 15.08
N THR A 322 11.83 19.53 15.52
CA THR A 322 10.87 18.88 14.61
C THR A 322 10.02 19.90 13.87
N GLU A 323 9.50 19.53 12.69
CA GLU A 323 8.52 20.36 11.97
C GLU A 323 7.28 20.67 12.81
N VAL A 324 6.87 19.73 13.68
CA VAL A 324 5.74 19.90 14.59
C VAL A 324 6.05 20.96 15.65
N GLU A 325 7.23 20.94 16.25
CA GLU A 325 7.69 21.99 17.18
C GLU A 325 7.72 23.36 16.49
N ARG A 326 8.21 23.43 15.24
CA ARG A 326 8.22 24.66 14.42
C ARG A 326 6.80 25.16 14.13
N ALA A 327 5.88 24.28 13.73
CA ALA A 327 4.48 24.62 13.45
C ALA A 327 3.73 25.07 14.72
N MET A 328 3.96 24.41 15.86
CA MET A 328 3.38 24.78 17.14
C MET A 328 3.91 26.14 17.64
N ALA A 329 5.22 26.40 17.47
CA ALA A 329 5.82 27.68 17.80
C ALA A 329 5.21 28.82 16.96
N LYS A 330 5.03 28.58 15.65
CA LYS A 330 4.36 29.51 14.73
C LYS A 330 2.91 29.79 15.14
N ARG A 331 2.16 28.77 15.57
CA ARG A 331 0.77 28.91 16.03
C ARG A 331 0.66 29.65 17.36
N LYS A 332 1.64 29.49 18.26
CA LYS A 332 1.70 30.19 19.57
C LYS A 332 2.25 31.61 19.47
N GLY A 333 2.69 32.07 18.30
CA GLY A 333 3.28 33.40 18.11
C GLY A 333 4.58 33.61 18.89
N SER A 334 5.29 32.52 19.24
CA SER A 334 6.55 32.61 19.99
C SER A 334 7.69 33.06 19.07
N PRO A 335 8.59 33.96 19.52
CA PRO A 335 9.72 34.46 18.73
C PRO A 335 10.80 33.40 18.43
N ILE A 336 10.62 32.16 18.87
CA ILE A 336 11.44 30.98 18.51
C ILE A 336 11.68 30.89 16.99
N THR A 337 10.74 31.36 16.15
CA THR A 337 10.93 31.36 14.69
C THR A 337 12.03 32.31 14.20
N GLN A 338 12.33 33.41 14.91
CA GLN A 338 13.34 34.39 14.46
C GLN A 338 14.78 33.96 14.82
N GLU A 339 15.01 33.35 15.99
CA GLU A 339 16.34 32.84 16.38
C GLU A 339 16.78 31.62 15.56
N ILE A 340 15.84 30.75 15.16
CA ILE A 340 16.12 29.54 14.36
C ILE A 340 16.40 29.88 12.90
N SER A 341 15.72 30.88 12.32
CA SER A 341 16.02 31.32 10.95
C SER A 341 17.37 32.03 10.86
N SER A 342 17.81 32.72 11.93
CA SER A 342 19.11 33.39 11.96
C SER A 342 20.29 32.46 12.22
N SER A 343 20.09 31.31 12.87
CA SER A 343 21.17 30.31 13.06
C SER A 343 21.50 29.50 11.81
N GLU A 344 20.67 29.55 10.76
CA GLU A 344 20.96 28.95 9.45
C GLU A 344 21.46 30.00 8.42
N THR A 345 21.42 31.30 8.75
CA THR A 345 21.83 32.39 7.83
C THR A 345 22.93 33.31 8.37
N GLY A 346 23.54 32.99 9.51
CA GLY A 346 24.65 33.76 10.07
C GLY A 346 25.93 32.94 10.18
N ASP A 347 26.91 33.26 9.33
CA ASP A 347 28.35 33.04 9.46
C ASP A 347 28.82 31.79 10.25
N ASP A 348 28.93 30.66 9.57
CA ASP A 348 30.03 29.72 9.85
C ASP A 348 30.47 29.04 8.54
N ASP A 349 31.44 29.69 7.87
CA ASP A 349 32.11 29.26 6.63
C ASP A 349 33.07 28.06 6.89
N SER A 350 32.69 27.13 7.78
CA SER A 350 33.54 26.01 8.19
C SER A 350 32.82 24.72 8.63
N MET A 351 31.60 24.46 8.15
CA MET A 351 31.04 23.10 8.18
C MET A 351 30.83 22.57 6.77
N ASP A 352 31.81 21.77 6.34
CA ASP A 352 31.70 20.83 5.23
C ASP A 352 30.30 20.21 5.18
N THR A 353 29.73 20.19 3.98
CA THR A 353 28.77 19.22 3.43
C THR A 353 28.61 17.94 4.27
N LYS A 354 27.94 17.99 5.43
CA LYS A 354 27.53 16.79 6.14
C LYS A 354 26.29 16.29 5.42
N SER A 355 26.50 15.31 4.55
CA SER A 355 25.42 14.45 4.04
C SER A 355 24.53 14.09 5.23
N SER A 356 23.26 14.50 5.21
CA SER A 356 22.30 14.12 6.25
C SER A 356 22.28 12.60 6.32
N VAL A 357 22.81 12.04 7.40
CA VAL A 357 22.87 10.59 7.60
C VAL A 357 21.45 10.13 7.88
N LYS A 358 20.91 9.28 7.01
CA LYS A 358 19.58 8.71 7.16
C LYS A 358 19.48 8.03 8.52
N GLY A 359 18.49 8.42 9.33
CA GLY A 359 18.27 7.90 10.68
C GLY A 359 18.97 8.67 11.81
N PHE A 360 19.66 9.77 11.50
CA PHE A 360 20.36 10.59 12.49
C PHE A 360 20.01 12.08 12.34
N ASN A 361 19.35 12.64 13.35
CA ASN A 361 18.95 14.05 13.40
C ASN A 361 19.21 14.63 14.80
N PHE A 362 20.40 14.34 15.32
CA PHE A 362 20.86 14.80 16.61
C PHE A 362 21.99 15.80 16.41
N SER A 363 21.82 16.99 16.99
CA SER A 363 22.84 18.03 17.00
C SER A 363 22.97 18.59 18.40
N ASP A 364 24.14 18.42 19.01
CA ASP A 364 24.49 19.03 20.29
C ASP A 364 26.02 19.18 20.38
N GLU A 365 26.49 20.43 20.40
CA GLU A 365 27.92 20.77 20.52
C GLU A 365 28.57 20.13 21.76
N ARG A 366 27.79 19.84 22.80
CA ARG A 366 28.27 19.25 24.06
C ARG A 366 28.72 17.81 23.93
N ILE A 367 28.19 17.08 22.95
CA ILE A 367 28.41 15.63 22.79
C ILE A 367 29.12 15.31 21.48
N MET A 368 28.78 16.01 20.40
CA MET A 368 29.28 15.71 19.06
C MET A 368 30.79 15.90 18.92
N ASN A 369 31.39 15.21 17.95
CA ASN A 369 32.82 15.28 17.61
C ASN A 369 33.76 14.97 18.79
N GLY A 370 33.38 14.07 19.70
CA GLY A 370 34.19 13.71 20.87
C GLY A 370 34.15 14.71 22.02
N SER A 371 33.36 15.79 21.92
CA SER A 371 33.21 16.79 22.98
C SER A 371 32.56 16.24 24.26
N TRP A 372 31.94 15.06 24.20
CA TRP A 372 31.38 14.37 25.35
C TRP A 372 32.41 14.09 26.46
N ILE A 373 33.70 14.03 26.14
CA ILE A 373 34.81 13.86 27.10
C ILE A 373 34.94 15.08 28.03
N ASN A 374 34.60 16.28 27.55
CA ASN A 374 34.74 17.53 28.32
C ASN A 374 33.55 17.81 29.25
N GLN A 375 32.53 16.95 29.26
CA GLN A 375 31.36 17.09 30.10
C GLN A 375 31.67 16.70 31.56
N PRO A 376 30.92 17.21 32.56
CA PRO A 376 31.19 16.94 33.97
C PRO A 376 31.08 15.47 34.39
N HIS A 377 30.41 14.63 33.59
CA HIS A 377 30.24 13.18 33.84
C HIS A 377 30.53 12.37 32.57
N PRO A 378 31.79 12.32 32.10
CA PRO A 378 32.14 11.66 30.84
C PRO A 378 31.96 10.14 30.93
N ASP A 379 32.25 9.53 32.10
CA ASP A 379 32.10 8.09 32.32
C ASP A 379 30.65 7.62 32.11
N ILE A 380 29.67 8.42 32.55
CA ILE A 380 28.25 8.09 32.40
C ILE A 380 27.81 8.22 30.94
N LEU A 381 28.28 9.26 30.23
CA LEU A 381 28.02 9.44 28.80
C LEU A 381 28.65 8.30 27.99
N GLN A 382 29.88 7.91 28.31
CA GLN A 382 30.56 6.79 27.69
C GLN A 382 29.77 5.50 27.89
N MET A 383 29.38 5.18 29.14
CA MET A 383 28.55 4.00 29.42
C MET A 383 27.21 4.05 28.68
N PHE A 384 26.54 5.20 28.63
CA PHE A 384 25.26 5.35 27.95
C PHE A 384 25.36 5.02 26.45
N PHE A 385 26.31 5.63 25.74
CA PHE A 385 26.48 5.38 24.31
C PHE A 385 27.07 4.00 24.01
N ARG A 386 27.91 3.47 24.90
CA ARG A 386 28.39 2.08 24.80
C ARG A 386 27.26 1.07 24.96
N VAL A 387 26.34 1.28 25.90
CA VAL A 387 25.14 0.43 26.03
C VAL A 387 24.26 0.55 24.80
N LEU A 388 24.07 1.77 24.27
CA LEU A 388 23.32 2.01 23.04
C LEU A 388 23.91 1.26 21.83
N ALA A 389 25.23 1.15 21.75
CA ALA A 389 25.97 0.44 20.70
C ALA A 389 26.06 -1.09 20.87
N ILE A 390 25.64 -1.65 22.00
CA ILE A 390 25.78 -3.10 22.29
C ILE A 390 24.41 -3.77 22.50
N CYS A 391 23.45 -3.08 23.11
CA CYS A 391 22.16 -3.65 23.50
C CYS A 391 21.13 -3.60 22.36
N HIS A 392 21.40 -4.30 21.26
CA HIS A 392 20.50 -4.40 20.09
C HIS A 392 20.68 -5.76 19.37
N THR A 393 19.82 -6.07 18.41
CA THR A 393 19.93 -7.26 17.54
C THR A 393 20.49 -6.95 16.15
N ALA A 394 20.73 -5.67 15.84
CA ALA A 394 21.27 -5.24 14.55
C ALA A 394 22.56 -5.96 14.12
N ILE A 395 22.67 -6.20 12.82
CA ILE A 395 23.77 -6.86 12.12
C ILE A 395 24.51 -5.80 11.28
N PRO A 396 25.85 -5.69 11.39
CA PRO A 396 26.64 -4.77 10.60
C PRO A 396 26.92 -5.40 9.23
N GLU A 397 26.59 -4.67 8.16
CA GLU A 397 26.92 -5.00 6.78
C GLU A 397 28.01 -4.03 6.31
N PHE A 398 29.10 -4.58 5.80
CA PHE A 398 30.22 -3.78 5.28
C PHE A 398 30.00 -3.50 3.81
N ASP A 399 29.87 -2.22 3.46
CA ASP A 399 29.90 -1.81 2.06
C ASP A 399 31.37 -1.73 1.60
N GLU A 400 31.78 -2.72 0.80
CA GLU A 400 33.13 -2.82 0.22
C GLU A 400 33.51 -1.60 -0.65
N GLY A 401 32.53 -0.87 -1.18
CA GLY A 401 32.75 0.29 -2.04
C GLY A 401 32.98 1.60 -1.29
N THR A 402 32.27 1.82 -0.17
CA THR A 402 32.33 3.09 0.58
C THR A 402 33.13 2.99 1.88
N GLY A 403 33.46 1.77 2.33
CA GLY A 403 34.10 1.54 3.63
C GLY A 403 33.23 1.93 4.82
N LYS A 404 31.93 2.19 4.61
CA LYS A 404 30.97 2.51 5.67
C LYS A 404 30.24 1.25 6.11
N VAL A 405 30.01 1.15 7.42
CA VAL A 405 29.16 0.10 8.00
C VAL A 405 27.71 0.53 7.93
N THR A 406 26.88 -0.23 7.22
CA THR A 406 25.41 -0.13 7.27
C THR A 406 24.87 -1.11 8.29
N TYR A 407 23.72 -0.81 8.90
CA TYR A 407 23.13 -1.66 9.93
C TYR A 407 21.79 -2.19 9.45
N GLU A 408 21.67 -3.51 9.41
CA GLU A 408 20.41 -4.21 9.21
C GLU A 408 19.84 -4.60 10.58
N ALA A 409 18.66 -4.12 10.92
CA ALA A 409 18.03 -4.38 12.22
C ALA A 409 16.61 -4.92 12.05
N GLU A 410 16.11 -5.62 13.07
CA GLU A 410 14.73 -6.12 13.11
C GLU A 410 13.72 -4.98 13.22
N SER A 411 14.08 -3.91 13.91
CA SER A 411 13.29 -2.69 14.02
C SER A 411 14.07 -1.46 13.53
N PRO A 412 13.40 -0.49 12.89
CA PRO A 412 14.04 0.76 12.47
C PRO A 412 14.50 1.62 13.65
N ASP A 413 13.88 1.46 14.82
CA ASP A 413 14.27 2.14 16.06
C ASP A 413 15.68 1.71 16.51
N GLU A 414 15.95 0.40 16.52
CA GLU A 414 17.27 -0.13 16.85
C GLU A 414 18.33 0.36 15.85
N ALA A 415 18.02 0.35 14.54
CA ALA A 415 18.92 0.88 13.53
C ALA A 415 19.27 2.34 13.81
N ALA A 416 18.28 3.19 14.15
CA ALA A 416 18.52 4.59 14.47
C ALA A 416 19.41 4.78 15.70
N PHE A 417 19.28 3.94 16.73
CA PHE A 417 20.14 3.96 17.91
C PHE A 417 21.59 3.59 17.60
N VAL A 418 21.81 2.54 16.81
CA VAL A 418 23.16 2.11 16.44
C VAL A 418 23.83 3.11 15.50
N ILE A 419 23.07 3.69 14.57
CA ILE A 419 23.56 4.81 13.73
C ILE A 419 23.95 5.99 14.60
N ALA A 420 23.12 6.37 15.59
CA ALA A 420 23.43 7.47 16.49
C ALA A 420 24.69 7.22 17.32
N ALA A 421 24.88 6.01 17.84
CA ALA A 421 26.09 5.64 18.55
C ALA A 421 27.34 5.77 17.66
N ARG A 422 27.25 5.30 16.40
CA ARG A 422 28.33 5.42 15.40
C ARG A 422 28.71 6.88 15.15
N GLU A 423 27.74 7.76 14.92
CA GLU A 423 27.99 9.18 14.64
C GLU A 423 28.61 9.92 15.85
N ILE A 424 28.36 9.45 17.06
CA ILE A 424 28.94 10.01 18.29
C ILE A 424 30.36 9.47 18.56
N GLY A 425 30.75 8.37 17.90
CA GLY A 425 32.08 7.78 17.98
C GLY A 425 32.15 6.38 18.59
N PHE A 426 31.00 5.72 18.80
CA PHE A 426 30.88 4.33 19.25
C PHE A 426 30.38 3.47 18.09
N GLU A 427 31.31 3.00 17.27
CA GLU A 427 31.02 2.31 16.01
C GLU A 427 31.03 0.80 16.21
N PHE A 428 29.84 0.21 16.28
CA PHE A 428 29.68 -1.25 16.25
C PHE A 428 30.02 -1.78 14.85
N PHE A 429 30.94 -2.75 14.74
CA PHE A 429 31.39 -3.21 13.42
C PHE A 429 31.36 -4.73 13.24
N LYS A 430 31.34 -5.51 14.32
CA LYS A 430 31.32 -6.97 14.19
C LYS A 430 30.52 -7.64 15.30
N ARG A 431 29.71 -8.61 14.91
CA ARG A 431 28.99 -9.52 15.83
C ARG A 431 29.26 -10.96 15.46
N THR A 432 29.60 -11.75 16.46
CA THR A 432 29.66 -13.21 16.40
C THR A 432 28.62 -13.80 17.35
N GLN A 433 28.42 -15.11 17.36
CA GLN A 433 27.49 -15.77 18.30
C GLN A 433 27.86 -15.53 19.77
N THR A 434 29.14 -15.28 20.08
CA THR A 434 29.65 -15.17 21.46
C THR A 434 30.25 -13.81 21.81
N SER A 435 30.46 -12.93 20.83
CA SER A 435 31.09 -11.62 21.06
C SER A 435 30.54 -10.52 20.16
N ILE A 436 30.60 -9.29 20.67
CA ILE A 436 30.29 -8.05 19.98
C ILE A 436 31.56 -7.20 20.05
N SER A 437 32.02 -6.69 18.91
CA SER A 437 33.17 -5.79 18.81
C SER A 437 32.72 -4.39 18.38
N LEU A 438 33.27 -3.37 19.01
CA LEU A 438 32.95 -1.97 18.76
C LEU A 438 34.23 -1.14 18.71
N HIS A 439 34.28 -0.11 17.88
CA HIS A 439 35.34 0.90 17.95
C HIS A 439 34.86 2.07 18.81
N GLU A 440 35.66 2.46 19.80
CA GLU A 440 35.40 3.63 20.64
C GLU A 440 36.61 4.55 20.71
N LEU A 441 36.37 5.83 21.00
CA LEU A 441 37.44 6.78 21.32
C LEU A 441 37.91 6.55 22.75
N ASP A 442 39.20 6.24 22.92
CA ASP A 442 39.82 6.19 24.24
C ASP A 442 40.01 7.61 24.79
N PRO A 443 39.41 7.95 25.95
CA PRO A 443 39.53 9.27 26.56
C PRO A 443 40.98 9.67 26.90
N ILE A 444 41.88 8.69 27.05
CA ILE A 444 43.25 8.92 27.53
C ILE A 444 44.23 9.09 26.35
N SER A 445 44.12 8.24 25.33
CA SER A 445 45.02 8.27 24.16
C SER A 445 44.49 9.11 22.99
N GLY A 446 43.19 9.42 22.96
CA GLY A 446 42.54 10.15 21.85
C GLY A 446 42.44 9.34 20.55
N ASN A 447 42.82 8.06 20.58
CA ASN A 447 42.78 7.16 19.43
C ASN A 447 41.49 6.31 19.45
N LYS A 448 41.07 5.85 18.27
CA LYS A 448 40.04 4.80 18.17
C LYS A 448 40.64 3.47 18.61
N VAL A 449 39.98 2.79 19.54
CA VAL A 449 40.36 1.49 20.12
C VAL A 449 39.24 0.48 19.84
N GLU A 450 39.61 -0.78 19.65
CA GLU A 450 38.70 -1.95 19.50
C GLU A 450 38.31 -2.57 20.85
#